data_AF-A0A0V1Q187-F1
#
_entry.id   AF-A0A0V1Q187-F1
#
_cell.length_a   1.000
_cell.length_b   1.000
_cell.length_c   1.000
_cell.angle_alpha   90.00
_cell.angle_beta   90.00
_cell.angle_gamma   90.00
#
_symmetry.space_group_name_H-M   'P 1'
#
loop_
_entity.id
_entity.type
_entity.pdbx_description
1 polymer ?
#
loop_
_entity_poly.entity_id
_entity_poly.type
_entity_poly.pdbx_seq_one_letter_code
_entity_poly.pdbx_strand_id
1 'polypeptide(L)'
;MKNNVGQLKSSISKLRPPQEFFDFRRLSKPANFGEVQSRVSYNLGYFSANYLAVVSILSIYALVTNLLLLFVILFLGGGLFAINKLQGDDLVLPVGRFNTSQLYTGLMIVAVPLGFLASPISTMMWLIGSSGVSVLSHASFMEKPIETVFEDQV
;
A
#
# COMPACT_ATOMS: atom_id res chain seq x y z
N MET A 1 -4.32 -22.32 -1.30
CA MET A 1 -3.46 -21.31 -0.64
C MET A 1 -1.95 -21.40 -0.97
N LYS A 2 -1.44 -22.44 -1.66
CA LYS A 2 0.00 -22.55 -2.05
C LYS A 2 0.44 -21.65 -3.21
N ASN A 3 -0.47 -21.02 -3.96
CA ASN A 3 -0.14 -20.26 -5.17
C ASN A 3 0.31 -18.80 -4.91
N ASN A 4 0.08 -18.25 -3.72
CA ASN A 4 0.39 -16.84 -3.43
C ASN A 4 1.86 -16.61 -3.06
N VAL A 5 2.50 -17.60 -2.44
CA VAL A 5 3.91 -17.52 -2.01
C VAL A 5 4.87 -17.54 -3.21
N GLY A 6 4.50 -18.22 -4.30
CA GLY A 6 5.25 -18.22 -5.56
C GLY A 6 5.22 -16.86 -6.28
N GLN A 7 4.09 -16.15 -6.23
CA GLN A 7 3.97 -14.79 -6.77
C GLN A 7 4.75 -13.77 -5.93
N LEU A 8 4.72 -13.90 -4.60
CA LEU A 8 5.55 -13.09 -3.70
C LEU A 8 7.06 -13.29 -3.96
N LYS A 9 7.52 -14.54 -4.16
CA LYS A 9 8.90 -14.81 -4.56
C LYS A 9 9.26 -14.19 -5.91
N SER A 10 8.37 -14.26 -6.90
CA SER A 10 8.59 -13.65 -8.22
C SER A 10 8.68 -12.12 -8.14
N SER A 11 7.84 -11.47 -7.33
CA SER A 11 7.88 -10.02 -7.09
C SER A 11 9.11 -9.58 -6.30
N ILE A 12 9.57 -10.38 -5.34
CA ILE A 12 10.81 -10.13 -4.58
C ILE A 12 12.05 -10.34 -5.46
N SER A 13 12.04 -11.30 -6.38
CA SER A 13 13.13 -11.51 -7.36
C SER A 13 13.26 -10.37 -8.38
N LYS A 14 12.27 -9.47 -8.47
CA LYS A 14 12.33 -8.24 -9.28
C LYS A 14 12.80 -7.02 -8.48
N LEU A 15 13.05 -7.14 -7.18
CA LEU A 15 13.63 -6.04 -6.39
C LEU A 15 15.03 -5.76 -6.92
N ARG A 16 15.17 -4.60 -7.53
CA ARG A 16 16.48 -4.10 -7.98
C ARG A 16 17.22 -3.53 -6.76
N PRO A 17 18.55 -3.68 -6.69
CA PRO A 17 19.33 -3.17 -5.58
C PRO A 17 18.96 -1.71 -5.29
N PRO A 18 18.67 -1.33 -4.03
CA PRO A 18 18.32 0.06 -3.71
C PRO A 18 19.44 1.04 -4.06
N GLN A 19 20.70 0.59 -4.16
CA GLN A 19 21.79 1.40 -4.72
C GLN A 19 21.55 1.82 -6.18
N GLU A 20 20.89 1.01 -7.01
CA GLU A 20 20.55 1.39 -8.40
C GLU A 20 19.36 2.37 -8.42
N PHE A 21 18.43 2.23 -7.48
CA PHE A 21 17.29 3.14 -7.32
C PHE A 21 17.73 4.52 -6.85
N PHE A 22 18.70 4.59 -5.93
CA PHE A 22 19.26 5.87 -5.47
C PHE A 22 20.55 6.25 -6.22
N ASP A 23 20.70 5.87 -7.50
CA ASP A 23 21.83 6.33 -8.31
C ASP A 23 21.63 7.80 -8.74
N PHE A 24 21.99 8.71 -7.84
CA PHE A 24 21.92 10.16 -8.06
C PHE A 24 22.73 10.65 -9.27
N ARG A 25 23.62 9.81 -9.83
CA ARG A 25 24.42 10.14 -11.02
C ARG A 25 23.59 10.08 -12.31
N ARG A 26 22.45 9.40 -12.31
CA ARG A 26 21.50 9.27 -13.44
C ARG A 26 20.33 10.23 -13.36
N LEU A 27 20.32 11.11 -12.36
CA LEU A 27 19.33 12.17 -12.26
C LEU A 27 19.63 13.24 -13.29
N SER A 28 18.73 13.41 -14.25
CA SER A 28 18.80 14.52 -15.18
C SER A 28 17.45 15.22 -15.30
N LYS A 29 17.53 16.51 -15.59
CA LYS A 29 16.33 17.31 -15.83
C LYS A 29 15.78 16.91 -17.21
N PRO A 30 14.53 16.41 -17.30
CA PRO A 30 13.95 16.08 -18.59
C PRO A 30 13.85 17.34 -19.45
N ALA A 31 14.22 17.23 -20.73
CA ALA A 31 14.21 18.37 -21.64
C ALA A 31 12.77 18.75 -22.03
N ASN A 32 11.92 17.73 -22.27
CA ASN A 32 10.58 17.90 -22.85
C ASN A 32 9.53 16.98 -22.18
N PHE A 33 8.23 17.34 -22.25
CA PHE A 33 7.13 16.51 -21.72
C PHE A 33 7.03 15.10 -22.35
N GLY A 34 7.35 14.96 -23.64
CA GLY A 34 7.38 13.65 -24.31
C GLY A 34 8.48 12.73 -23.75
N GLU A 35 9.59 13.32 -23.31
CA GLU A 35 10.68 12.59 -22.67
C GLU A 35 10.29 12.13 -21.26
N VAL A 36 9.56 12.96 -20.51
CA VAL A 36 9.00 12.59 -19.19
C VAL A 36 8.08 11.38 -19.31
N GLN A 37 7.15 11.39 -20.27
CA GLN A 37 6.23 10.26 -20.47
C GLN A 37 6.99 8.96 -20.78
N SER A 38 8.00 9.05 -21.65
CA SER A 38 8.82 7.91 -22.04
C SER A 38 9.66 7.37 -20.87
N ARG A 39 10.28 8.25 -20.09
CA ARG A 39 11.05 7.93 -18.87
C ARG A 39 10.16 7.28 -17.81
N VAL A 40 9.00 7.87 -17.52
CA VAL A 40 8.05 7.35 -16.53
C VAL A 40 7.55 5.96 -16.92
N SER A 41 7.14 5.75 -18.16
CA SER A 41 6.66 4.43 -18.64
C SER A 41 7.72 3.33 -18.47
N TYR A 42 8.97 3.62 -18.84
CA TYR A 42 10.08 2.68 -18.70
C TYR A 42 10.44 2.42 -17.23
N ASN A 43 10.63 3.50 -16.45
CA ASN A 43 11.06 3.41 -15.06
C ASN A 43 10.00 2.77 -14.16
N LEU A 44 8.70 3.00 -14.41
CA LEU A 44 7.60 2.33 -13.68
C LEU A 44 7.65 0.80 -13.85
N GLY A 45 7.96 0.32 -15.05
CA GLY A 45 8.15 -1.12 -15.29
C GLY A 45 9.44 -1.64 -14.64
N TYR A 46 10.55 -0.92 -14.85
CA TYR A 46 11.89 -1.33 -14.41
C TYR A 46 12.04 -1.36 -12.88
N PHE A 47 11.51 -0.36 -12.16
CA PHE A 47 11.60 -0.23 -10.70
C PHE A 47 10.28 -0.55 -9.97
N SER A 48 9.38 -1.30 -10.61
CA SER A 48 8.06 -1.66 -10.07
C SER A 48 8.09 -2.21 -8.63
N ALA A 49 9.04 -3.09 -8.32
CA ALA A 49 9.19 -3.67 -6.98
C ALA A 49 9.68 -2.64 -5.94
N ASN A 50 10.53 -1.70 -6.35
CA ASN A 50 11.07 -0.65 -5.47
C ASN A 50 9.99 0.41 -5.18
N TYR A 51 9.16 0.75 -6.16
CA TYR A 51 7.99 1.61 -5.94
C TYR A 51 6.95 0.95 -5.03
N LEU A 52 6.73 -0.37 -5.18
CA LEU A 52 5.86 -1.11 -4.26
C LEU A 52 6.40 -1.09 -2.82
N ALA A 53 7.72 -1.17 -2.64
CA ALA A 53 8.35 -1.03 -1.33
C ALA A 53 8.14 0.39 -0.76
N VAL A 54 8.33 1.46 -1.55
CA VAL A 54 8.07 2.84 -1.12
C VAL A 54 6.61 3.03 -0.70
N VAL A 55 5.66 2.57 -1.51
CA VAL A 55 4.23 2.62 -1.19
C VAL A 55 3.92 1.84 0.09
N SER A 56 4.56 0.68 0.29
CA SER A 56 4.38 -0.13 1.51
C SER A 56 4.90 0.60 2.75
N ILE A 57 6.08 1.21 2.68
CA ILE A 57 6.65 2.01 3.77
C ILE A 57 5.77 3.21 4.08
N LEU A 58 5.32 3.96 3.06
CA LEU A 58 4.39 5.07 3.22
C LEU A 58 3.04 4.62 3.80
N SER A 59 2.56 3.42 3.46
CA SER A 59 1.33 2.86 4.03
C SER A 59 1.49 2.57 5.52
N ILE A 60 2.61 1.96 5.92
CA ILE A 60 2.93 1.73 7.33
C ILE A 60 3.04 3.07 8.07
N TYR A 61 3.73 4.05 7.48
CA TYR A 61 3.85 5.39 8.05
C TYR A 61 2.48 6.06 8.23
N ALA A 62 1.59 5.97 7.24
CA ALA A 62 0.23 6.52 7.31
C ALA A 62 -0.59 5.87 8.44
N LEU A 63 -0.46 4.55 8.63
CA LEU A 63 -1.12 3.82 9.71
C LEU A 63 -0.56 4.18 11.10
N VAL A 64 0.75 4.30 11.24
CA VAL A 64 1.40 4.68 12.51
C VAL A 64 1.08 6.13 12.87
N THR A 65 1.01 7.02 11.89
CA THR A 65 0.65 8.43 12.12
C THR A 65 -0.82 8.57 12.51
N ASN A 66 -1.70 7.70 11.99
CA ASN A 66 -3.12 7.66 12.34
C ASN A 66 -3.43 6.45 13.23
N LEU A 67 -3.02 6.54 14.51
CA LEU A 67 -3.23 5.48 15.50
C LEU A 67 -4.72 5.13 15.69
N LEU A 68 -5.63 6.09 15.48
CA LEU A 68 -7.08 5.85 15.57
C LEU A 68 -7.55 4.95 14.43
N LEU A 69 -7.11 5.21 13.19
CA LEU A 69 -7.37 4.34 12.05
C LEU A 69 -6.82 2.92 12.28
N LEU A 70 -5.59 2.82 12.78
CA LEU A 70 -4.98 1.54 13.13
C LEU A 70 -5.83 0.80 14.18
N PHE A 71 -6.26 1.49 15.23
CA PHE A 71 -7.14 0.92 16.25
C PHE A 71 -8.46 0.44 15.67
N VAL A 72 -9.12 1.21 14.81
CA VAL A 72 -10.39 0.82 14.17
C VAL A 72 -10.22 -0.42 13.31
N ILE A 73 -9.12 -0.52 12.55
CA ILE A 73 -8.79 -1.70 11.73
C ILE A 73 -8.60 -2.93 12.62
N LEU A 74 -7.83 -2.80 13.72
CA LEU A 74 -7.60 -3.91 14.66
C LEU A 74 -8.87 -4.28 15.42
N PHE A 75 -9.71 -3.31 15.78
CA PHE A 75 -10.97 -3.52 16.47
C PHE A 75 -11.97 -4.26 15.57
N LEU A 76 -12.11 -3.82 14.32
CA LEU A 76 -12.94 -4.51 13.33
C LEU A 76 -12.39 -5.90 13.01
N GLY A 77 -11.10 -6.02 12.67
CA GLY A 77 -10.48 -7.29 12.34
C GLY A 77 -10.52 -8.28 13.50
N GLY A 78 -10.17 -7.83 14.70
CA GLY A 78 -10.22 -8.62 15.93
C GLY A 78 -11.64 -8.97 16.35
N GLY A 79 -12.59 -8.04 16.24
CA GLY A 79 -14.00 -8.27 16.53
C GLY A 79 -14.63 -9.27 15.57
N LEU A 80 -14.41 -9.11 14.27
CA LEU A 80 -14.85 -10.08 13.27
C LEU A 80 -14.19 -11.44 13.47
N PHE A 81 -12.88 -11.49 13.75
CA PHE A 81 -12.18 -12.74 14.03
C PHE A 81 -12.75 -13.44 15.27
N ALA A 82 -13.00 -12.69 16.34
CA ALA A 82 -13.63 -13.21 17.55
C ALA A 82 -15.01 -13.79 17.24
N ILE A 83 -15.87 -13.06 16.55
CA ILE A 83 -17.22 -13.52 16.19
C ILE A 83 -17.15 -14.76 15.27
N ASN A 84 -16.26 -14.78 14.28
CA ASN A 84 -16.08 -15.94 13.41
C ASN A 84 -15.63 -17.18 14.19
N LYS A 85 -14.84 -17.01 15.26
CA LYS A 85 -14.38 -18.11 16.12
C LYS A 85 -15.55 -18.78 16.86
N LEU A 86 -16.66 -18.08 17.08
CA LEU A 86 -17.85 -18.66 17.72
C LEU A 86 -18.61 -19.61 16.79
N GLN A 87 -18.33 -19.64 15.47
CA GLN A 87 -18.97 -20.56 14.52
C GLN A 87 -20.52 -20.51 14.51
N GLY A 88 -21.10 -19.38 14.92
CA GLY A 88 -22.56 -19.20 15.02
C GLY A 88 -23.15 -19.50 16.40
N ASP A 89 -22.34 -19.96 17.36
CA ASP A 89 -22.78 -20.09 18.76
C ASP A 89 -22.93 -18.72 19.44
N ASP A 90 -23.78 -18.68 20.46
CA ASP A 90 -23.94 -17.50 21.30
C ASP A 90 -22.71 -17.29 22.21
N LEU A 91 -22.27 -16.05 22.35
CA LEU A 91 -21.21 -15.71 23.30
C LEU A 91 -21.77 -15.76 24.72
N VAL A 92 -21.36 -16.76 25.49
CA VAL A 92 -21.73 -16.89 26.90
C VAL A 92 -20.67 -16.19 27.74
N LEU A 93 -20.98 -14.98 28.22
CA LEU A 93 -20.17 -14.25 29.19
C LEU A 93 -20.78 -14.38 30.59
N PRO A 94 -20.01 -14.12 31.67
CA PRO A 94 -20.55 -14.07 33.03
C PRO A 94 -21.69 -13.05 33.22
N VAL A 95 -21.76 -12.07 32.33
CA VAL A 95 -22.75 -10.98 32.31
C VAL A 95 -24.00 -11.30 31.47
N GLY A 96 -24.00 -12.38 30.69
CA GLY A 96 -25.15 -12.75 29.83
C GLY A 96 -24.77 -13.50 28.55
N ARG A 97 -25.79 -13.96 27.82
CA ARG A 97 -25.65 -14.59 26.50
C ARG A 97 -25.91 -13.57 25.41
N PHE A 98 -24.97 -13.45 24.47
CA PHE A 98 -25.09 -12.54 23.33
C PHE A 98 -25.12 -13.31 22.02
N ASN A 99 -26.14 -13.07 21.21
CA ASN A 99 -26.23 -13.65 19.89
C ASN A 99 -25.20 -13.04 18.94
N THR A 100 -24.74 -13.82 17.96
CA THR A 100 -23.89 -13.37 16.85
C THR A 100 -24.39 -12.06 16.21
N SER A 101 -25.69 -11.89 15.99
CA SER A 101 -26.28 -10.65 15.45
C SER A 101 -26.09 -9.44 16.38
N GLN A 102 -26.19 -9.63 17.69
CA GLN A 102 -25.97 -8.56 18.67
C GLN A 102 -24.50 -8.15 18.74
N LEU A 103 -23.58 -9.11 18.59
CA LEU A 103 -22.14 -8.85 18.53
C LEU A 103 -21.76 -8.05 17.29
N TYR A 104 -22.27 -8.43 16.10
CA TYR A 104 -22.07 -7.66 14.88
C TYR A 104 -22.66 -6.25 14.99
N THR A 105 -23.86 -6.14 15.57
CA THR A 105 -24.53 -4.83 15.77
C THR A 105 -23.72 -3.95 16.71
N GLY A 106 -23.27 -4.48 17.85
CA GLY A 106 -22.43 -3.76 18.80
C GLY A 106 -21.08 -3.35 18.19
N LEU A 107 -20.46 -4.25 17.41
CA LEU A 107 -19.23 -3.96 16.68
C LEU A 107 -19.43 -2.79 15.72
N MET A 108 -20.51 -2.78 14.95
CA MET A 108 -20.82 -1.71 13.99
C MET A 108 -21.16 -0.38 14.67
N ILE A 109 -21.92 -0.40 15.76
CA ILE A 109 -22.28 0.81 16.52
C ILE A 109 -21.04 1.52 17.06
N VAL A 110 -19.99 0.78 17.44
CA VAL A 110 -18.74 1.36 17.92
C VAL A 110 -17.81 1.69 16.75
N ALA A 111 -17.70 0.81 15.76
CA ALA A 111 -16.77 0.96 14.65
C ALA A 111 -17.16 2.07 13.67
N VAL A 112 -18.46 2.32 13.44
CA VAL A 112 -18.90 3.35 12.48
C VAL A 112 -18.53 4.77 12.96
N PRO A 113 -18.87 5.20 14.20
CA PRO A 113 -18.45 6.50 14.70
C PRO A 113 -16.92 6.64 14.77
N LEU A 114 -16.23 5.62 15.28
CA LEU A 114 -14.77 5.64 15.36
C LEU A 114 -14.13 5.65 13.96
N GLY A 115 -14.71 4.94 13.00
CA GLY A 115 -14.26 4.93 11.61
C GLY A 115 -14.43 6.28 10.94
N PHE A 116 -15.50 7.01 11.25
CA PHE A 116 -15.68 8.38 10.77
C PHE A 116 -14.62 9.33 11.38
N LEU A 117 -14.37 9.22 12.68
CA LEU A 117 -13.33 9.98 13.38
C LEU A 117 -11.93 9.67 12.85
N ALA A 118 -11.67 8.40 12.47
CA ALA A 118 -10.41 7.96 11.90
C ALA A 118 -10.10 8.59 10.54
N SER A 119 -11.11 9.12 9.84
CA SER A 119 -10.97 9.74 8.53
C SER A 119 -10.16 8.89 7.53
N PRO A 120 -10.56 7.63 7.27
CA PRO A 120 -9.85 6.72 6.37
C PRO A 120 -9.64 7.30 4.98
N ILE A 121 -10.64 8.03 4.47
CA ILE A 121 -10.60 8.65 3.14
C ILE A 121 -9.47 9.69 3.04
N SER A 122 -9.31 10.52 4.07
CA SER A 122 -8.22 11.51 4.10
C SER A 122 -6.86 10.83 4.11
N THR A 123 -6.71 9.77 4.92
CA THR A 123 -5.47 8.98 5.00
C THR A 123 -5.15 8.32 3.66
N MET A 124 -6.16 7.79 2.96
CA MET A 124 -5.99 7.20 1.63
C MET A 124 -5.62 8.25 0.57
N MET A 125 -6.27 9.41 0.57
CA MET A 125 -5.91 10.50 -0.34
C MET A 125 -4.48 10.99 -0.10
N TRP A 126 -4.06 11.11 1.17
CA TRP A 126 -2.68 11.44 1.51
C TRP A 126 -1.71 10.37 1.01
N LEU A 127 -2.03 9.08 1.18
CA LEU A 127 -1.20 7.97 0.74
C LEU A 127 -1.06 7.95 -0.79
N ILE A 128 -2.16 8.13 -1.53
CA ILE A 128 -2.15 8.18 -3.00
C ILE A 128 -1.37 9.40 -3.48
N GLY A 129 -1.59 10.57 -2.90
CA GLY A 129 -0.86 11.79 -3.26
C GLY A 129 0.63 11.70 -2.98
N SER A 130 1.01 11.27 -1.77
CA SER A 130 2.42 11.16 -1.37
C SER A 130 3.17 10.10 -2.16
N SER A 131 2.57 8.93 -2.38
CA SER A 131 3.17 7.89 -3.22
C SER A 131 3.24 8.32 -4.67
N GLY A 132 2.18 8.94 -5.21
CA GLY A 132 2.16 9.46 -6.57
C GLY A 132 3.26 10.48 -6.81
N VAL A 133 3.39 11.49 -5.93
CA VAL A 133 4.47 12.47 -6.01
C VAL A 133 5.84 11.80 -5.89
N SER A 134 6.04 10.94 -4.90
CA SER A 134 7.34 10.28 -4.68
C SER A 134 7.77 9.43 -5.88
N VAL A 135 6.85 8.60 -6.40
CA VAL A 135 7.10 7.69 -7.53
C VAL A 135 7.26 8.46 -8.83
N LEU A 136 6.39 9.42 -9.14
CA LEU A 136 6.45 10.19 -10.38
C LEU A 136 7.64 11.14 -10.40
N SER A 137 7.98 11.76 -9.27
CA SER A 137 9.21 12.55 -9.14
C SER A 137 10.44 11.67 -9.33
N HIS A 138 10.48 10.46 -8.78
CA HIS A 138 11.62 9.58 -9.03
C HIS A 138 11.69 9.13 -10.50
N ALA A 139 10.57 8.68 -11.06
CA ALA A 139 10.48 8.13 -12.41
C ALA A 139 10.71 9.17 -13.53
N SER A 140 10.39 10.45 -13.29
CA SER A 140 10.58 11.52 -14.29
C SER A 140 12.02 12.03 -14.37
N PHE A 141 12.76 12.02 -13.25
CA PHE A 141 14.14 12.50 -13.19
C PHE A 141 15.18 11.42 -13.50
N MET A 142 14.81 10.15 -13.44
CA MET A 142 15.73 9.05 -13.74
C MET A 142 15.87 8.83 -15.26
N GLU A 143 17.09 8.96 -15.78
CA GLU A 143 17.38 8.70 -17.20
C GLU A 143 17.24 7.23 -17.58
N LYS A 144 16.79 7.00 -18.81
CA LYS A 144 16.85 5.66 -19.42
C LYS A 144 18.31 5.29 -19.71
N PRO A 145 18.70 4.01 -19.58
CA PRO A 145 20.02 3.56 -20.01
C PRO A 145 20.23 3.83 -21.50
N ILE A 146 21.46 4.22 -21.87
CA ILE A 146 21.83 4.61 -23.24
C ILE A 146 21.55 3.48 -24.25
N GLU A 147 21.57 2.22 -23.79
CA GLU A 147 21.24 1.02 -24.59
C GLU A 147 19.87 1.08 -25.26
N THR A 148 18.84 1.68 -24.62
CA THR A 148 17.51 1.80 -25.24
C THR A 148 17.48 2.82 -26.38
N VAL A 149 18.40 3.79 -26.38
CA VAL A 149 18.53 4.79 -27.46
C VAL A 149 19.12 4.12 -28.71
N PHE A 150 19.91 3.06 -28.57
CA PHE A 150 20.45 2.31 -29.69
C PHE A 150 19.44 1.31 -30.27
N GLU A 151 18.54 0.75 -29.45
CA GLU A 151 17.45 -0.11 -29.94
C GLU A 151 16.39 0.66 -30.73
N ASP A 152 16.10 1.93 -30.38
CA ASP A 152 15.17 2.79 -31.13
C ASP A 152 15.75 3.31 -32.48
N GLN A 153 17.00 2.95 -32.82
CA GLN A 153 17.71 3.39 -34.04
C GLN A 153 17.96 2.26 -35.05
N VAL A 154 17.42 1.05 -34.82
CA VAL A 154 17.55 -0.11 -35.73
C VAL A 154 16.22 -0.52 -36.34
#